data_AF-A0A3A8PTY4-F1
#
_entry.id   AF-A0A3A8PTY4-F1
#
_cell.length_a   1.000
_cell.length_b   1.000
_cell.length_c   1.000
_cell.angle_alpha   90.00
_cell.angle_beta   90.00
_cell.angle_gamma   90.00
#
_symmetry.space_group_name_H-M   'P 1'
#
loop_
_entity.id
_entity.type
_entity.pdbx_description
1 polymer ?
#
loop_
_entity_poly.entity_id
_entity_poly.type
_entity_poly.pdbx_seq_one_letter_code
_entity_poly.pdbx_strand_id
1 'polypeptide(L)'
;MPSALPSTEAIQRISLKNREYAYIEDANRGVVLMEVGPRVLTLEAHLTLVAKERMVEVGAGNWCVVRNPVVRVDGQVVLDDFGQARLAVGDREVRVGPKVFPLYPGEELEGDIVPEYVLGVSEALRLRALTAFTDARAPDAPRRREAGDEWLVRGPGRYVPDESVTVVSLEKARVESEEALARAESDARASRIRSEAELERERLTTQMALERQQRLNDLEVERQSRLAEVEASQFRQRVEALGGGENFVKAVAAQAQAAVVGGLDKVVFLPSGSNLNLFDAMQGLLGPGGAPRLNPGAERPDP
;
A
#
# COMPACT_ATOMS: atom_id res chain seq x y z
N MET A 1 63.57 35.34 -47.59
CA MET A 1 62.99 34.14 -48.23
C MET A 1 61.52 34.06 -47.83
N PRO A 2 60.58 34.51 -48.66
CA PRO A 2 59.16 34.25 -48.42
C PRO A 2 58.82 32.91 -49.06
N SER A 3 58.53 31.89 -48.25
CA SER A 3 58.09 30.59 -48.74
C SER A 3 57.05 30.04 -47.79
N ALA A 4 55.79 30.28 -48.10
CA ALA A 4 54.67 29.41 -47.78
C ALA A 4 53.50 29.83 -48.67
N LEU A 5 53.42 29.22 -49.85
CA LEU A 5 52.14 29.10 -50.56
C LEU A 5 51.17 28.35 -49.62
N PRO A 6 49.92 28.80 -49.45
CA PRO A 6 48.95 27.97 -48.75
C PRO A 6 48.71 26.70 -49.57
N SER A 7 48.80 25.61 -48.83
CA SER A 7 48.46 24.22 -49.13
C SER A 7 47.45 24.05 -50.26
N THR A 8 47.79 23.21 -51.23
CA THR A 8 46.88 22.59 -52.20
C THR A 8 45.52 22.29 -51.55
N GLU A 9 44.49 23.03 -51.96
CA GLU A 9 43.10 22.82 -51.54
C GLU A 9 42.66 21.43 -52.01
N ALA A 10 42.76 20.48 -51.09
CA ALA A 10 42.30 19.13 -51.31
C ALA A 10 40.77 19.18 -51.43
N ILE A 11 40.26 18.95 -52.64
CA ILE A 11 38.83 18.75 -52.89
C ILE A 11 38.31 17.66 -51.95
N GLN A 12 37.54 18.06 -50.95
CA GLN A 12 37.05 17.15 -49.93
C GLN A 12 35.69 16.61 -50.35
N ARG A 13 35.63 15.32 -50.69
CA ARG A 13 34.38 14.64 -51.03
C ARG A 13 33.74 14.08 -49.76
N ILE A 14 32.51 14.50 -49.47
CA ILE A 14 31.74 14.04 -48.32
C ILE A 14 30.54 13.20 -48.79
N SER A 15 30.28 12.10 -48.10
CA SER A 15 29.13 11.23 -48.38
C SER A 15 28.19 11.26 -47.17
N LEU A 16 26.97 11.74 -47.39
CA LEU A 16 25.88 11.73 -46.41
C LEU A 16 25.00 10.52 -46.70
N LYS A 17 24.92 9.61 -45.72
CA LYS A 17 24.04 8.44 -45.80
C LYS A 17 22.59 8.86 -45.52
N ASN A 18 21.68 7.90 -45.61
CA ASN A 18 20.30 8.13 -45.19
C ASN A 18 20.24 8.52 -43.71
N ARG A 19 19.40 9.51 -43.38
CA ARG A 19 19.25 10.07 -42.02
C ARG A 19 20.52 10.70 -41.43
N GLU A 20 21.45 11.11 -42.28
CA GLU A 20 22.58 11.95 -41.89
C GLU A 20 22.41 13.34 -42.47
N TYR A 21 22.90 14.34 -41.76
CA TYR A 21 23.01 15.71 -42.25
C TYR A 21 24.38 16.27 -41.87
N ALA A 22 24.79 17.34 -42.56
CA ALA A 22 26.05 18.01 -42.30
C ALA A 22 25.88 19.52 -42.34
N TYR A 23 26.68 20.18 -41.51
CA TYR A 23 26.86 21.62 -41.51
C TYR A 23 28.07 21.95 -42.38
N ILE A 24 27.86 22.83 -43.36
CA ILE A 24 28.89 23.28 -44.30
C ILE A 24 28.94 24.79 -44.20
N GLU A 25 30.08 25.32 -43.82
CA GLU A 25 30.31 26.76 -43.78
C GLU A 25 30.77 27.23 -45.16
N ASP A 26 30.13 28.29 -45.66
CA ASP A 26 30.48 28.98 -46.90
C ASP A 26 31.22 30.26 -46.56
N ALA A 27 32.54 30.28 -46.79
CA ALA A 27 33.40 31.42 -46.49
C ALA A 27 33.10 32.65 -47.34
N ASN A 28 32.51 32.50 -48.54
CA ASN A 28 32.16 33.63 -49.40
C ASN A 28 30.91 34.36 -48.88
N ARG A 29 29.96 33.59 -48.36
CA ARG A 29 28.68 34.11 -47.86
C ARG A 29 28.69 34.38 -46.36
N GLY A 30 29.64 33.80 -45.62
CA GLY A 30 29.71 33.86 -44.16
C GLY A 30 28.53 33.15 -43.48
N VAL A 31 27.94 32.14 -44.14
CA VAL A 31 26.77 31.41 -43.63
C VAL A 31 27.07 29.93 -43.46
N VAL A 32 26.39 29.30 -42.50
CA VAL A 32 26.41 27.85 -42.32
C VAL A 32 25.18 27.25 -43.00
N LEU A 33 25.41 26.50 -44.06
CA LEU A 33 24.40 25.74 -44.78
C LEU A 33 24.23 24.36 -44.14
N MET A 34 23.02 23.83 -44.19
CA MET A 34 22.73 22.46 -43.77
C MET A 34 22.36 21.64 -45.00
N GLU A 35 23.05 20.53 -45.19
CA GLU A 35 22.78 19.57 -46.26
C GLU A 35 22.29 18.23 -45.69
N VAL A 36 21.26 17.68 -46.32
CA VAL A 36 20.57 16.46 -45.87
C VAL A 36 20.88 15.31 -46.83
N GLY A 37 21.22 14.14 -46.27
CA GLY A 37 21.42 12.92 -47.05
C GLY A 37 20.11 12.25 -47.51
N PRO A 38 20.16 11.26 -48.42
CA PRO A 38 21.36 10.65 -48.99
C PRO A 38 21.90 11.44 -50.19
N ARG A 39 23.09 12.04 -50.04
CA ARG A 39 23.73 12.83 -51.09
C ARG A 39 25.25 12.77 -50.92
N VAL A 40 25.96 12.77 -52.05
CA VAL A 40 27.40 12.92 -52.06
C VAL A 40 27.71 14.33 -52.53
N LEU A 41 28.44 15.07 -51.72
CA LEU A 41 28.82 16.46 -52.00
C LEU A 41 30.33 16.51 -52.21
N THR A 42 30.73 17.36 -53.14
CA THR A 42 32.12 17.72 -53.38
C THR A 42 32.28 19.14 -52.88
N LEU A 43 33.05 19.33 -51.80
CA LEU A 43 33.27 20.65 -51.23
C LEU A 43 34.28 21.40 -52.09
N GLU A 44 33.90 22.60 -52.50
CA GLU A 44 34.79 23.57 -53.15
C GLU A 44 35.70 24.23 -52.11
N ALA A 45 36.72 24.96 -52.58
CA ALA A 45 37.70 25.67 -51.76
C ALA A 45 37.08 26.54 -50.65
N HIS A 46 35.96 27.20 -50.95
CA HIS A 46 35.28 28.12 -50.05
C HIS A 46 34.28 27.42 -49.11
N LEU A 47 34.09 26.10 -49.25
CA LEU A 47 33.16 25.30 -48.45
C LEU A 47 33.91 24.41 -47.47
N THR A 48 33.65 24.58 -46.18
CA THR A 48 34.29 23.80 -45.11
C THR A 48 33.25 22.92 -44.40
N LEU A 49 33.55 21.63 -44.24
CA LEU A 49 32.72 20.75 -43.41
C LEU A 49 32.94 21.11 -41.94
N VAL A 50 31.88 21.57 -41.28
CA VAL A 50 31.92 21.89 -39.85
C VAL A 50 31.65 20.64 -39.02
N ALA A 51 30.52 19.98 -39.26
CA ALA A 51 30.17 18.74 -38.58
C ALA A 51 29.26 17.87 -39.42
N LYS A 52 29.21 16.58 -39.07
CA LYS A 52 28.34 15.57 -39.67
C LYS A 52 27.65 14.80 -38.56
N GLU A 53 26.32 14.80 -38.58
CA GLU A 53 25.49 14.27 -37.51
C GLU A 53 24.36 13.39 -38.05
N ARG A 54 23.75 12.60 -37.16
CA ARG A 54 22.56 11.80 -37.47
C ARG A 54 21.32 12.59 -37.11
N MET A 55 20.29 12.48 -37.95
CA MET A 55 18.98 13.08 -37.68
C MET A 55 18.39 12.58 -36.36
N VAL A 56 17.63 13.47 -35.72
CA VAL A 56 16.86 13.13 -34.53
C VAL A 56 15.69 12.25 -34.97
N GLU A 57 15.61 11.04 -34.40
CA GLU A 57 14.56 10.06 -34.69
C GLU A 57 13.59 9.98 -33.51
N VAL A 58 12.42 10.63 -33.64
CA VAL A 58 11.35 10.58 -32.64
C VAL A 58 10.39 9.45 -33.02
N GLY A 59 10.37 8.39 -32.22
CA GLY A 59 9.47 7.24 -32.39
C GLY A 59 7.99 7.58 -32.17
N ALA A 60 7.09 6.66 -32.56
CA ALA A 60 5.65 6.81 -32.29
C ALA A 60 5.37 6.78 -30.78
N GLY A 61 4.54 7.71 -30.30
CA GLY A 61 4.27 7.87 -28.86
C GLY A 61 5.41 8.52 -28.07
N ASN A 62 6.44 9.03 -28.75
CA ASN A 62 7.50 9.83 -28.13
C ASN A 62 7.43 11.28 -28.61
N TRP A 63 8.01 12.18 -27.82
CA TRP A 63 8.11 13.60 -28.12
C TRP A 63 9.45 14.15 -27.62
N CYS A 64 9.83 15.32 -28.11
CA CYS A 64 11.00 16.07 -27.67
C CYS A 64 10.75 17.57 -27.78
N VAL A 65 11.60 18.35 -27.13
CA VAL A 65 11.57 19.82 -27.21
C VAL A 65 12.79 20.29 -27.99
N VAL A 66 12.57 21.19 -28.95
CA VAL A 66 13.64 21.84 -29.71
C VAL A 66 13.67 23.31 -29.31
N ARG A 67 14.86 23.80 -28.94
CA ARG A 67 15.13 25.22 -28.65
C ARG A 67 15.55 25.96 -29.91
N ASN A 68 15.21 27.24 -29.95
CA ASN A 68 15.47 28.13 -31.07
C ASN A 68 14.96 27.54 -32.41
N PRO A 69 13.72 27.06 -32.48
CA PRO A 69 13.22 26.37 -33.66
C PRO A 69 13.29 27.27 -34.89
N VAL A 70 13.50 26.69 -36.06
CA VAL A 70 13.42 27.44 -37.32
C VAL A 70 12.00 27.93 -37.58
N VAL A 71 11.90 29.17 -38.06
CA VAL A 71 10.64 29.75 -38.50
C VAL A 71 10.21 29.05 -39.78
N ARG A 72 9.01 28.45 -39.76
CA ARG A 72 8.41 27.79 -40.92
C ARG A 72 7.14 28.51 -41.35
N VAL A 73 7.01 28.75 -42.65
CA VAL A 73 5.80 29.26 -43.29
C VAL A 73 5.39 28.22 -44.34
N ASP A 74 4.14 27.73 -44.26
CA ASP A 74 3.62 26.65 -45.13
C ASP A 74 4.52 25.39 -45.18
N GLY A 75 5.18 25.08 -44.06
CA GLY A 75 6.08 23.94 -43.94
C GLY A 75 7.47 24.13 -44.56
N GLN A 76 7.74 25.30 -45.15
CA GLN A 76 9.05 25.66 -45.69
C GLN A 76 9.82 26.52 -44.68
N VAL A 77 11.12 26.27 -44.56
CA VAL A 77 12.00 27.05 -43.68
C VAL A 77 12.21 28.43 -44.28
N VAL A 78 11.92 29.46 -43.50
CA VAL A 78 12.20 30.85 -43.89
C VAL A 78 13.70 31.07 -43.77
N LEU A 79 14.30 31.51 -44.87
CA LEU A 79 15.70 31.93 -44.90
C LEU A 79 15.77 33.45 -44.66
N ASP A 80 16.86 33.89 -44.06
CA ASP A 80 17.22 35.31 -43.97
C ASP A 80 17.82 35.81 -45.30
N ASP A 81 18.16 37.10 -45.34
CA ASP A 81 18.73 37.77 -46.52
C ASP A 81 20.09 37.16 -46.95
N PHE A 82 20.77 36.46 -46.06
CA PHE A 82 22.05 35.80 -46.31
C PHE A 82 21.89 34.34 -46.75
N GLY A 83 20.67 33.79 -46.66
CA GLY A 83 20.34 32.40 -47.00
C GLY A 83 20.52 31.42 -45.85
N GLN A 84 20.69 31.90 -44.61
CA GLN A 84 20.70 31.09 -43.41
C GLN A 84 19.27 30.90 -42.88
N ALA A 85 19.01 29.76 -42.24
CA ALA A 85 17.70 29.48 -41.65
C ALA A 85 17.38 30.48 -40.53
N ARG A 86 16.24 31.14 -40.63
CA ARG A 86 15.79 32.09 -39.62
C ARG A 86 15.31 31.34 -38.38
N LEU A 87 15.93 31.59 -37.24
CA LEU A 87 15.58 30.98 -35.95
C LEU A 87 14.64 31.88 -35.15
N ALA A 88 13.70 31.27 -34.44
CA ALA A 88 12.93 31.90 -33.39
C ALA A 88 13.71 31.81 -32.06
N VAL A 89 14.71 32.67 -31.90
CA VAL A 89 15.64 32.62 -30.76
C VAL A 89 14.89 32.87 -29.45
N GLY A 90 15.08 31.96 -28.48
CA GLY A 90 14.42 32.01 -27.18
C GLY A 90 13.11 31.23 -27.11
N ASP A 91 12.55 30.83 -28.24
CA ASP A 91 11.33 30.03 -28.31
C ASP A 91 11.65 28.52 -28.23
N ARG A 92 10.59 27.75 -28.00
CA ARG A 92 10.63 26.29 -27.84
C ARG A 92 9.56 25.68 -28.73
N GLU A 93 9.85 24.57 -29.39
CA GLU A 93 8.90 23.83 -30.21
C GLU A 93 8.81 22.39 -29.70
N VAL A 94 7.59 21.89 -29.49
CA VAL A 94 7.35 20.49 -29.13
C VAL A 94 7.15 19.67 -30.41
N ARG A 95 8.02 18.67 -30.65
CA ARG A 95 7.92 17.77 -31.81
C ARG A 95 7.48 16.38 -31.37
N VAL A 96 6.26 16.00 -31.74
CA VAL A 96 5.68 14.65 -31.51
C VAL A 96 5.96 13.72 -32.69
N GLY A 97 6.36 12.49 -32.40
CA GLY A 97 6.65 11.46 -33.41
C GLY A 97 5.41 10.78 -34.01
N PRO A 98 5.56 9.91 -35.03
CA PRO A 98 6.82 9.48 -35.63
C PRO A 98 7.39 10.52 -36.60
N LYS A 99 8.58 11.08 -36.30
CA LYS A 99 9.25 12.09 -37.14
C LYS A 99 10.76 11.88 -37.14
N VAL A 100 11.38 12.10 -38.29
CA VAL A 100 12.83 12.13 -38.44
C VAL A 100 13.20 13.47 -39.04
N PHE A 101 14.02 14.25 -38.35
CA PHE A 101 14.37 15.60 -38.77
C PHE A 101 15.84 15.93 -38.45
N PRO A 102 16.50 16.75 -39.28
CA PRO A 102 17.77 17.36 -38.92
C PRO A 102 17.55 18.53 -37.95
N LEU A 103 18.59 18.88 -37.19
CA LEU A 103 18.64 20.16 -36.49
C LEU A 103 19.28 21.19 -37.43
N TYR A 104 18.65 22.35 -37.57
CA TYR A 104 19.25 23.46 -38.32
C TYR A 104 20.33 24.14 -37.49
N PRO A 105 21.28 24.86 -38.12
CA PRO A 105 22.32 25.57 -37.37
C PRO A 105 21.71 26.51 -36.32
N GLY A 106 22.02 26.26 -35.04
CA GLY A 106 21.49 27.00 -33.89
C GLY A 106 20.22 26.43 -33.24
N GLU A 107 19.57 25.44 -33.87
CA GLU A 107 18.58 24.60 -33.18
C GLU A 107 19.29 23.63 -32.24
N GLU A 108 18.71 23.42 -31.06
CA GLU A 108 19.25 22.50 -30.07
C GLU A 108 18.13 21.59 -29.53
N LEU A 109 18.43 20.31 -29.33
CA LEU A 109 17.52 19.39 -28.66
C LEU A 109 17.59 19.65 -27.15
N GLU A 110 16.47 20.03 -26.55
CA GLU A 110 16.37 20.24 -25.11
C GLU A 110 16.04 18.92 -24.41
N GLY A 111 17.08 18.32 -23.80
CA GLY A 111 16.97 17.04 -23.09
C GLY A 111 16.86 15.85 -24.04
N ASP A 112 16.34 14.74 -23.51
CA ASP A 112 16.18 13.49 -24.25
C ASP A 112 14.80 13.35 -24.89
N ILE A 113 14.68 12.42 -25.84
CA ILE A 113 13.40 12.00 -26.40
C ILE A 113 12.64 11.20 -25.33
N VAL A 114 11.46 11.68 -24.97
CA VAL A 114 10.64 11.12 -23.87
C VAL A 114 9.32 10.56 -24.39
N PRO A 115 8.76 9.51 -23.76
CA PRO A 115 7.44 9.01 -24.11
C PRO A 115 6.33 10.01 -23.74
N GLU A 116 5.21 9.93 -24.44
CA GLU A 116 3.97 10.63 -24.08
C GLU A 116 3.44 10.12 -22.73
N TYR A 117 2.77 10.99 -21.98
CA TYR A 117 2.18 10.59 -20.72
C TYR A 117 0.90 9.80 -20.98
N VAL A 118 0.81 8.58 -20.45
CA VAL A 118 -0.40 7.76 -20.51
C VAL A 118 -1.06 7.79 -19.13
N LEU A 119 -2.22 8.43 -19.03
CA LEU A 119 -2.95 8.60 -17.77
C LEU A 119 -4.06 7.57 -17.65
N GLY A 120 -4.09 6.85 -16.53
CA GLY A 120 -5.22 6.00 -16.14
C GLY A 120 -6.44 6.77 -15.66
N VAL A 121 -7.54 6.07 -15.39
CA VAL A 121 -8.83 6.64 -14.94
C VAL A 121 -8.69 7.43 -13.63
N SER A 122 -7.82 6.95 -12.74
CA SER A 122 -7.57 7.55 -11.42
C SER A 122 -6.24 8.31 -11.38
N GLU A 123 -5.75 8.81 -12.51
CA GLU A 123 -4.49 9.55 -12.60
C GLU A 123 -4.73 10.92 -13.24
N ALA A 124 -3.94 11.89 -12.80
CA ALA A 124 -3.95 13.25 -13.30
C ALA A 124 -2.54 13.82 -13.36
N LEU A 125 -2.25 14.67 -14.34
CA LEU A 125 -1.04 15.47 -14.37
C LEU A 125 -1.30 16.83 -13.76
N ARG A 126 -0.44 17.23 -12.84
CA ARG A 126 -0.33 18.63 -12.43
C ARG A 126 0.60 19.36 -13.37
N LEU A 127 0.04 20.35 -14.04
CA LEU A 127 0.71 21.17 -15.02
C LEU A 127 0.90 22.58 -14.49
N ARG A 128 1.92 23.27 -15.00
CA ARG A 128 2.17 24.68 -14.74
C ARG A 128 2.42 25.41 -16.06
N ALA A 129 1.82 26.58 -16.23
CA ALA A 129 2.05 27.45 -17.38
C ALA A 129 3.42 28.12 -17.25
N LEU A 130 4.22 28.07 -18.30
CA LEU A 130 5.49 28.79 -18.43
C LEU A 130 5.27 30.21 -18.94
N THR A 131 4.37 30.37 -19.91
CA THR A 131 3.99 31.64 -20.53
C THR A 131 2.48 31.77 -20.58
N ALA A 132 1.97 32.98 -20.86
CA ALA A 132 0.53 33.18 -21.03
C ALA A 132 0.07 32.61 -22.38
N PHE A 133 -0.97 31.78 -22.37
CA PHE A 133 -1.53 31.17 -23.58
C PHE A 133 -3.01 30.85 -23.41
N THR A 134 -3.67 30.46 -24.52
CA THR A 134 -5.06 29.99 -24.48
C THR A 134 -5.08 28.48 -24.52
N ASP A 135 -5.48 27.85 -23.42
CA ASP A 135 -5.60 26.40 -23.31
C ASP A 135 -6.87 25.94 -24.03
N ALA A 136 -6.69 25.43 -25.25
CA ALA A 136 -7.77 24.85 -26.05
C ALA A 136 -8.20 23.44 -25.58
N ARG A 137 -7.42 22.80 -24.69
CA ARG A 137 -7.69 21.45 -24.17
C ARG A 137 -8.49 21.47 -22.87
N ALA A 138 -8.86 22.65 -22.39
CA ALA A 138 -9.71 22.80 -21.22
C ALA A 138 -11.09 22.14 -21.45
N PRO A 139 -11.66 21.41 -20.47
CA PRO A 139 -12.85 20.58 -20.68
C PRO A 139 -14.10 21.35 -21.12
N ASP A 140 -14.30 22.55 -20.61
CA ASP A 140 -15.54 23.31 -20.80
C ASP A 140 -15.45 24.27 -21.99
N ALA A 141 -14.40 25.09 -22.00
CA ALA A 141 -14.15 26.10 -23.02
C ALA A 141 -12.66 26.50 -23.01
N PRO A 142 -12.13 27.05 -24.13
CA PRO A 142 -10.78 27.57 -24.18
C PRO A 142 -10.54 28.56 -23.05
N ARG A 143 -9.54 28.29 -22.21
CA ARG A 143 -9.27 29.09 -21.01
C ARG A 143 -7.96 29.83 -21.17
N ARG A 144 -7.98 31.15 -20.98
CA ARG A 144 -6.75 31.92 -20.89
C ARG A 144 -6.03 31.56 -19.59
N ARG A 145 -4.76 31.17 -19.71
CA ARG A 145 -3.87 30.88 -18.58
C ARG A 145 -2.75 31.91 -18.56
N GLU A 146 -2.43 32.39 -17.37
CA GLU A 146 -1.29 33.27 -17.15
C GLU A 146 -0.04 32.44 -16.80
N ALA A 147 1.14 33.05 -16.96
CA ALA A 147 2.38 32.41 -16.56
C ALA A 147 2.36 32.08 -15.05
N GLY A 148 2.71 30.85 -14.70
CA GLY A 148 2.68 30.34 -13.32
C GLY A 148 1.38 29.67 -12.90
N ASP A 149 0.29 29.77 -13.68
CA ASP A 149 -0.97 29.09 -13.37
C ASP A 149 -0.77 27.57 -13.30
N GLU A 150 -1.38 26.93 -12.29
CA GLU A 150 -1.38 25.46 -12.14
C GLU A 150 -2.78 24.88 -12.36
N TRP A 151 -2.84 23.72 -13.01
CA TRP A 151 -4.08 22.97 -13.19
C TRP A 151 -3.84 21.47 -13.32
N LEU A 152 -4.93 20.71 -13.25
CA LEU A 152 -4.93 19.27 -13.42
C LEU A 152 -5.51 18.87 -14.77
N VAL A 153 -4.83 17.94 -15.46
CA VAL A 153 -5.39 17.20 -16.59
C VAL A 153 -5.66 15.78 -16.12
N ARG A 154 -6.92 15.35 -16.15
CA ARG A 154 -7.37 14.03 -15.68
C ARG A 154 -7.35 13.04 -16.84
N GLY A 155 -6.97 11.79 -16.56
CA GLY A 155 -7.17 10.68 -17.49
C GLY A 155 -8.64 10.22 -17.58
N PRO A 156 -8.96 9.20 -18.39
CA PRO A 156 -8.02 8.41 -19.19
C PRO A 156 -7.61 9.11 -20.48
N GLY A 157 -6.33 9.03 -20.85
CA GLY A 157 -5.87 9.62 -22.12
C GLY A 157 -4.35 9.73 -22.24
N ARG A 158 -3.90 10.09 -23.45
CA ARG A 158 -2.50 10.43 -23.73
C ARG A 158 -2.33 11.94 -23.63
N TYR A 159 -1.21 12.38 -23.07
CA TYR A 159 -0.90 13.79 -22.93
C TYR A 159 0.53 14.09 -23.35
N VAL A 160 0.68 15.08 -24.23
CA VAL A 160 1.96 15.70 -24.61
C VAL A 160 1.86 17.17 -24.22
N PRO A 161 2.78 17.70 -23.37
CA PRO A 161 2.80 19.10 -23.01
C PRO A 161 2.95 20.01 -24.23
N ASP A 162 2.30 21.18 -24.21
CA ASP A 162 2.57 22.26 -25.17
C ASP A 162 3.86 23.01 -24.80
N GLU A 163 4.40 23.80 -25.73
CA GLU A 163 5.63 24.60 -25.52
C GLU A 163 5.54 25.57 -24.33
N SER A 164 4.33 26.06 -24.04
CA SER A 164 4.03 26.97 -22.95
C SER A 164 3.73 26.26 -21.62
N VAL A 165 3.87 24.93 -21.53
CA VAL A 165 3.44 24.13 -20.38
C VAL A 165 4.56 23.24 -19.87
N THR A 166 4.66 23.08 -18.55
CA THR A 166 5.55 22.12 -17.90
C THR A 166 4.77 21.17 -17.00
N VAL A 167 5.25 19.93 -16.89
CA VAL A 167 4.67 18.90 -16.01
C VAL A 167 5.36 18.98 -14.66
N VAL A 168 4.60 19.24 -13.60
CA VAL A 168 5.13 19.38 -12.23
C VAL A 168 5.12 18.04 -11.51
N SER A 169 4.01 17.31 -11.55
CA SER A 169 3.87 16.02 -10.88
C SER A 169 2.75 15.16 -11.49
N LEU A 170 2.88 13.84 -11.32
CA LEU A 170 1.79 12.89 -11.57
C LEU A 170 1.04 12.68 -10.25
N GLU A 171 -0.22 13.08 -10.23
CA GLU A 171 -1.13 12.96 -9.09
C GLU A 171 -2.04 11.74 -9.29
N LYS A 172 -2.12 10.88 -8.27
CA LYS A 172 -3.09 9.78 -8.27
C LYS A 172 -4.31 10.23 -7.49
N ALA A 173 -5.49 10.00 -8.04
CA ALA A 173 -6.73 10.21 -7.33
C ALA A 173 -6.70 9.33 -6.08
N ARG A 174 -6.68 9.97 -4.91
CA ARG A 174 -6.99 9.31 -3.67
C ARG A 174 -8.48 9.03 -3.71
N VAL A 175 -8.83 7.82 -4.15
CA VAL A 175 -10.18 7.30 -3.95
C VAL A 175 -10.29 7.13 -2.44
N GLU A 176 -10.75 8.18 -1.75
CA GLU A 176 -11.28 8.05 -0.39
C GLU A 176 -12.45 7.09 -0.52
N SER A 177 -12.21 5.81 -0.27
CA SER A 177 -12.37 5.21 1.04
C SER A 177 -13.81 5.24 1.54
N GLU A 178 -14.81 5.76 0.83
CA GLU A 178 -16.20 5.59 1.26
C GLU A 178 -16.60 4.11 1.18
N GLU A 179 -16.33 3.43 0.07
CA GLU A 179 -16.62 1.99 -0.03
C GLU A 179 -15.71 1.14 0.86
N ALA A 180 -14.43 1.53 0.99
CA ALA A 180 -13.49 0.78 1.84
C ALA A 180 -13.78 0.99 3.33
N LEU A 181 -14.15 2.20 3.75
CA LEU A 181 -14.57 2.53 5.11
C LEU A 181 -15.93 1.90 5.40
N ALA A 182 -16.90 1.97 4.48
CA ALA A 182 -18.20 1.35 4.66
C ALA A 182 -18.09 -0.18 4.81
N ARG A 183 -17.18 -0.83 4.06
CA ARG A 183 -16.86 -2.26 4.24
C ARG A 183 -16.22 -2.52 5.61
N ALA A 184 -15.22 -1.73 5.99
CA ALA A 184 -14.55 -1.87 7.28
C ALA A 184 -15.51 -1.64 8.48
N GLU A 185 -16.42 -0.67 8.37
CA GLU A 185 -17.45 -0.37 9.36
C GLU A 185 -18.50 -1.48 9.43
N SER A 186 -18.94 -2.00 8.27
CA SER A 186 -19.86 -3.14 8.19
C SER A 186 -19.27 -4.39 8.86
N ASP A 187 -18.00 -4.69 8.60
CA ASP A 187 -17.31 -5.85 9.17
C ASP A 187 -17.10 -5.69 10.69
N ALA A 188 -16.73 -4.49 11.14
CA ALA A 188 -16.60 -4.18 12.57
C ALA A 188 -17.94 -4.29 13.31
N ARG A 189 -19.04 -3.82 12.69
CA ARG A 189 -20.39 -3.94 13.26
C ARG A 189 -20.84 -5.40 13.34
N ALA A 190 -20.59 -6.20 12.29
CA ALA A 190 -20.89 -7.63 12.28
C ALA A 190 -20.07 -8.39 13.34
N SER A 191 -18.82 -7.99 13.58
CA SER A 191 -18.00 -8.55 14.66
C SER A 191 -18.58 -8.27 16.05
N ARG A 192 -19.01 -7.03 16.33
CA ARG A 192 -19.60 -6.67 17.63
C ARG A 192 -20.90 -7.43 17.92
N ILE A 193 -21.78 -7.52 16.93
CA ILE A 193 -23.04 -8.26 17.07
C ILE A 193 -22.76 -9.74 17.39
N ARG A 194 -21.77 -10.35 16.73
CA ARG A 194 -21.40 -11.75 17.00
C ARG A 194 -20.86 -11.93 18.42
N SER A 195 -19.95 -11.07 18.86
CA SER A 195 -19.38 -11.15 20.21
C SER A 195 -20.43 -10.92 21.30
N GLU A 196 -21.37 -9.98 21.08
CA GLU A 196 -22.45 -9.71 22.05
C GLU A 196 -23.47 -10.86 22.10
N ALA A 197 -23.84 -11.42 20.94
CA ALA A 197 -24.75 -12.56 20.87
C ALA A 197 -24.13 -13.83 21.51
N GLU A 198 -22.82 -14.03 21.36
CA GLU A 198 -22.10 -15.12 22.05
C GLU A 198 -22.10 -14.90 23.57
N LEU A 199 -21.80 -13.68 24.04
CA LEU A 199 -21.80 -13.36 25.46
C LEU A 199 -23.19 -13.54 26.10
N GLU A 200 -24.26 -13.14 25.42
CA GLU A 200 -25.63 -13.33 25.91
C GLU A 200 -26.00 -14.82 25.98
N ARG A 201 -25.60 -15.62 24.98
CA ARG A 201 -25.82 -17.08 24.99
C ARG A 201 -25.11 -17.74 26.17
N GLU A 202 -23.88 -17.35 26.46
CA GLU A 202 -23.14 -17.88 27.61
C GLU A 202 -23.80 -17.47 28.93
N ARG A 203 -24.25 -16.22 29.06
CA ARG A 203 -24.97 -15.75 30.27
C ARG A 203 -26.25 -16.52 30.50
N LEU A 204 -27.06 -16.72 29.47
CA LEU A 204 -28.31 -17.46 29.60
C LEU A 204 -28.07 -18.92 29.95
N THR A 205 -27.07 -19.57 29.36
CA THR A 205 -26.74 -20.97 29.68
C THR A 205 -26.23 -21.13 31.11
N THR A 206 -25.33 -20.25 31.55
CA THR A 206 -24.84 -20.25 32.94
C THR A 206 -25.96 -19.98 33.94
N GLN A 207 -26.88 -19.05 33.63
CA GLN A 207 -28.03 -18.75 34.47
C GLN A 207 -28.99 -19.94 34.58
N MET A 208 -29.36 -20.56 33.45
CA MET A 208 -30.21 -21.76 33.47
C MET A 208 -29.56 -22.93 34.23
N ALA A 209 -28.24 -23.07 34.14
CA ALA A 209 -27.50 -24.09 34.88
C ALA A 209 -27.53 -23.83 36.39
N LEU A 210 -27.36 -22.57 36.81
CA LEU A 210 -27.46 -22.18 38.22
C LEU A 210 -28.86 -22.43 38.77
N GLU A 211 -29.90 -22.04 38.04
CA GLU A 211 -31.29 -22.27 38.43
C GLU A 211 -31.60 -23.77 38.56
N ARG A 212 -31.11 -24.59 37.62
CA ARG A 212 -31.23 -26.05 37.71
C ARG A 212 -30.53 -26.58 38.97
N GLN A 213 -29.34 -26.09 39.27
CA GLN A 213 -28.58 -26.53 40.44
C GLN A 213 -29.28 -26.14 41.74
N GLN A 214 -29.78 -24.91 41.84
CA GLN A 214 -30.56 -24.45 42.99
C GLN A 214 -31.79 -25.34 43.20
N ARG A 215 -32.54 -25.62 42.14
CA ARG A 215 -33.73 -26.48 42.24
C ARG A 215 -33.42 -27.90 42.67
N LEU A 216 -32.29 -28.46 42.24
CA LEU A 216 -31.83 -29.78 42.71
C LEU A 216 -31.45 -29.74 44.19
N ASN A 217 -30.75 -28.70 44.63
CA ASN A 217 -30.39 -28.52 46.03
C ASN A 217 -31.62 -28.35 46.91
N ASP A 218 -32.61 -27.56 46.48
CA ASP A 218 -33.87 -27.36 47.20
C ASP A 218 -34.65 -28.66 47.37
N LEU A 219 -34.73 -29.46 46.30
CA LEU A 219 -35.36 -30.78 46.34
C LEU A 219 -34.61 -31.74 47.27
N GLU A 220 -33.29 -31.67 47.34
CA GLU A 220 -32.49 -32.50 48.24
C GLU A 220 -32.68 -32.08 49.71
N VAL A 221 -32.74 -30.78 49.99
CA VAL A 221 -33.05 -30.26 51.33
C VAL A 221 -34.45 -30.70 51.77
N GLU A 222 -35.44 -30.59 50.88
CA GLU A 222 -36.81 -31.03 51.17
C GLU A 222 -36.89 -32.55 51.37
N ARG A 223 -36.15 -33.32 50.57
CA ARG A 223 -36.03 -34.77 50.74
C ARG A 223 -35.43 -35.09 52.11
N GLN A 224 -34.34 -34.43 52.49
CA GLN A 224 -33.68 -34.64 53.78
C GLN A 224 -34.57 -34.23 54.96
N SER A 225 -35.31 -33.14 54.85
CA SER A 225 -36.22 -32.71 55.92
C SER A 225 -37.35 -33.72 56.12
N ARG A 226 -37.97 -34.22 55.05
CA ARG A 226 -39.01 -35.27 55.14
C ARG A 226 -38.47 -36.57 55.69
N LEU A 227 -37.27 -36.99 55.28
CA LEU A 227 -36.62 -38.19 55.84
C LEU A 227 -36.36 -38.00 57.35
N ALA A 228 -35.84 -36.84 57.76
CA ALA A 228 -35.60 -36.53 59.16
C ALA A 228 -36.91 -36.49 59.98
N GLU A 229 -38.01 -35.98 59.44
CA GLU A 229 -39.33 -36.01 60.09
C GLU A 229 -39.85 -37.43 60.29
N VAL A 230 -39.72 -38.29 59.27
CA VAL A 230 -40.09 -39.71 59.37
C VAL A 230 -39.20 -40.41 60.38
N GLU A 231 -37.89 -40.20 60.35
CA GLU A 231 -36.95 -40.75 61.33
C GLU A 231 -37.28 -40.28 62.74
N ALA A 232 -37.57 -38.99 62.95
CA ALA A 232 -37.98 -38.44 64.25
C ALA A 232 -39.33 -39.02 64.73
N SER A 233 -40.26 -39.31 63.81
CA SER A 233 -41.54 -39.97 64.13
C SER A 233 -41.34 -41.44 64.52
N GLN A 234 -40.50 -42.18 63.79
CA GLN A 234 -40.15 -43.57 64.09
C GLN A 234 -39.30 -43.68 65.35
N PHE A 235 -38.43 -42.71 65.61
CA PHE A 235 -37.66 -42.62 66.85
C PHE A 235 -38.60 -42.38 68.03
N ARG A 236 -39.55 -41.45 67.93
CA ARG A 236 -40.59 -41.24 68.96
C ARG A 236 -41.37 -42.52 69.26
N GLN A 237 -41.86 -43.22 68.24
CA GLN A 237 -42.55 -44.50 68.42
C GLN A 237 -41.67 -45.57 69.08
N ARG A 238 -40.38 -45.65 68.71
CA ARG A 238 -39.41 -46.56 69.34
C ARG A 238 -39.17 -46.22 70.82
N VAL A 239 -39.08 -44.94 71.17
CA VAL A 239 -38.89 -44.46 72.55
C VAL A 239 -40.15 -44.71 73.40
N GLU A 240 -41.34 -44.54 72.83
CA GLU A 240 -42.61 -44.87 73.50
C GLU A 240 -42.76 -46.38 73.74
N ALA A 241 -42.39 -47.22 72.77
CA ALA A 241 -42.40 -48.68 72.91
C ALA A 241 -41.41 -49.21 73.98
N LEU A 242 -40.33 -48.46 74.26
CA LEU A 242 -39.35 -48.77 75.32
C LEU A 242 -39.80 -48.31 76.73
N GLY A 243 -41.04 -47.83 76.88
CA GLY A 243 -41.62 -47.48 78.17
C GLY A 243 -41.43 -46.03 78.61
N GLY A 244 -41.18 -45.11 77.66
CA GLY A 244 -41.08 -43.67 77.92
C GLY A 244 -39.67 -43.18 78.26
N GLY A 245 -39.52 -41.85 78.29
CA GLY A 245 -38.23 -41.14 78.28
C GLY A 245 -37.26 -41.50 79.42
N GLU A 246 -37.74 -41.92 80.58
CA GLU A 246 -36.86 -42.25 81.73
C GLU A 246 -36.10 -43.59 81.57
N ASN A 247 -36.69 -44.58 80.90
CA ASN A 247 -36.01 -45.87 80.65
C ASN A 247 -35.06 -45.79 79.45
N PHE A 248 -35.40 -44.97 78.45
CA PHE A 248 -34.56 -44.73 77.28
C PHE A 248 -33.24 -44.00 77.63
N VAL A 249 -33.29 -42.99 78.50
CA VAL A 249 -32.08 -42.28 78.97
C VAL A 249 -31.14 -43.23 79.72
N LYS A 250 -31.66 -44.18 80.51
CA LYS A 250 -30.85 -45.22 81.17
C LYS A 250 -30.24 -46.21 80.18
N ALA A 251 -30.99 -46.62 79.16
CA ALA A 251 -30.50 -47.53 78.11
C ALA A 251 -29.44 -46.88 77.21
N VAL A 252 -29.63 -45.62 76.80
CA VAL A 252 -28.66 -44.85 76.01
C VAL A 252 -27.43 -44.47 76.83
N ALA A 253 -27.57 -44.13 78.12
CA ALA A 253 -26.43 -43.93 79.01
C ALA A 253 -25.61 -45.22 79.16
N ALA A 254 -26.25 -46.39 79.23
CA ALA A 254 -25.56 -47.68 79.24
C ALA A 254 -24.88 -48.00 77.89
N GLN A 255 -25.49 -47.64 76.76
CA GLN A 255 -24.91 -47.86 75.43
C GLN A 255 -23.77 -46.88 75.10
N ALA A 256 -23.88 -45.61 75.49
CA ALA A 256 -22.82 -44.61 75.35
C ALA A 256 -21.62 -44.95 76.27
N GLN A 257 -21.87 -45.49 77.47
CA GLN A 257 -20.81 -46.04 78.33
C GLN A 257 -20.17 -47.30 77.73
N ALA A 258 -20.91 -48.12 76.97
CA ALA A 258 -20.35 -49.27 76.26
C ALA A 258 -19.54 -48.86 75.00
N ALA A 259 -19.95 -47.83 74.27
CA ALA A 259 -19.22 -47.32 73.09
C ALA A 259 -17.89 -46.63 73.45
N VAL A 260 -17.77 -46.07 74.67
CA VAL A 260 -16.49 -45.53 75.17
C VAL A 260 -15.51 -46.65 75.58
N VAL A 261 -15.99 -47.89 75.81
CA VAL A 261 -15.16 -49.05 76.20
C VAL A 261 -14.90 -50.01 75.02
N GLY A 262 -15.63 -49.89 73.91
CA GLY A 262 -15.34 -50.56 72.64
C GLY A 262 -14.36 -49.75 71.79
N GLY A 263 -13.08 -50.11 71.87
CA GLY A 263 -11.97 -49.42 71.23
C GLY A 263 -12.11 -49.13 69.72
N LEU A 264 -11.44 -48.04 69.36
CA LEU A 264 -10.98 -47.59 68.04
C LEU A 264 -11.07 -48.61 66.89
N ASP A 265 -11.70 -48.18 65.79
CA ASP A 265 -11.21 -48.53 64.45
C ASP A 265 -11.12 -47.25 63.62
N LYS A 266 -9.88 -46.87 63.23
CA LYS A 266 -9.63 -45.76 62.32
C LYS A 266 -10.12 -46.16 60.92
N VAL A 267 -11.36 -45.82 60.60
CA VAL A 267 -11.84 -45.85 59.21
C VAL A 267 -11.59 -44.48 58.59
N VAL A 268 -10.54 -44.41 57.78
CA VAL A 268 -10.29 -43.32 56.85
C VAL A 268 -11.38 -43.39 55.78
N PHE A 269 -12.31 -42.43 55.77
CA PHE A 269 -13.22 -42.26 54.64
C PHE A 269 -12.47 -41.57 53.50
N LEU A 270 -12.09 -42.37 52.50
CA LEU A 270 -11.92 -41.87 51.13
C LEU A 270 -13.32 -41.58 50.56
N PRO A 271 -13.57 -40.39 50.00
CA PRO A 271 -14.72 -40.20 49.13
C PRO A 271 -14.41 -40.86 47.78
N SER A 272 -15.11 -41.95 47.47
CA SER A 272 -15.11 -42.54 46.13
C SER A 272 -15.71 -41.53 45.14
N GLY A 273 -14.85 -40.82 44.39
CA GLY A 273 -15.30 -39.93 43.32
C GLY A 273 -14.27 -38.93 42.81
N SER A 274 -13.16 -38.70 43.52
CA SER A 274 -12.06 -37.88 42.99
C SER A 274 -10.90 -38.76 42.53
N ASN A 275 -10.69 -38.85 41.22
CA ASN A 275 -9.35 -39.10 40.66
C ASN A 275 -8.48 -37.88 40.98
N LEU A 276 -7.98 -37.81 42.21
CA LEU A 276 -6.94 -36.87 42.62
C LEU A 276 -5.60 -37.54 42.31
N ASN A 277 -4.90 -37.00 41.32
CA ASN A 277 -3.49 -37.32 41.09
C ASN A 277 -2.68 -36.88 42.30
N LEU A 278 -2.23 -37.84 43.11
CA LEU A 278 -1.52 -37.64 44.38
C LEU A 278 -0.10 -37.06 44.26
N PHE A 279 0.39 -36.76 43.06
CA PHE A 279 1.71 -36.13 42.87
C PHE A 279 1.68 -34.60 42.95
N ASP A 280 0.58 -33.93 42.61
CA ASP A 280 0.51 -32.45 42.62
C ASP A 280 0.23 -31.86 44.01
N ALA A 281 -0.51 -32.58 44.86
CA ALA A 281 -0.89 -32.08 46.18
C ALA A 281 0.26 -32.07 47.21
N MET A 282 1.35 -32.80 46.94
CA MET A 282 2.47 -32.93 47.89
C MET A 282 3.51 -31.80 47.74
N GLN A 283 3.51 -31.03 46.65
CA GLN A 283 4.51 -29.98 46.42
C GLN A 283 4.11 -28.59 46.93
N GLY A 284 2.83 -28.40 47.29
CA GLY A 284 2.30 -27.13 47.80
C GLY A 284 2.32 -26.95 49.33
N LEU A 285 2.65 -27.98 50.12
CA LEU A 285 2.57 -27.95 51.60
C LEU A 285 3.92 -27.68 52.30
N LEU A 286 4.96 -27.31 51.55
CA LEU A 286 6.25 -26.83 52.06
C LEU A 286 6.58 -25.49 51.38
N GLY A 287 6.07 -24.38 51.92
CA GLY A 287 6.59 -23.05 51.57
C GLY A 287 7.82 -22.69 52.41
N PRO A 288 8.52 -21.56 52.18
CA PRO A 288 8.62 -20.73 50.97
C PRO A 288 10.10 -20.47 50.53
N GLY A 289 10.30 -19.99 49.30
CA GLY A 289 11.48 -19.17 48.95
C GLY A 289 12.54 -19.80 48.05
N GLY A 290 12.70 -19.25 46.85
CA GLY A 290 13.84 -19.50 45.96
C GLY A 290 13.56 -19.17 44.50
N ALA A 291 13.64 -17.89 44.11
CA ALA A 291 13.86 -17.49 42.71
C ALA A 291 15.26 -17.98 42.23
N PRO A 292 15.75 -17.76 40.98
CA PRO A 292 15.16 -17.16 39.76
C PRO A 292 15.49 -17.94 38.45
N ARG A 293 15.10 -17.45 37.26
CA ARG A 293 15.98 -17.08 36.12
C ARG A 293 15.27 -17.06 34.75
N LEU A 294 15.74 -16.12 33.93
CA LEU A 294 15.33 -15.78 32.56
C LEU A 294 15.65 -16.87 31.52
N ASN A 295 14.81 -16.87 30.45
CA ASN A 295 14.98 -17.21 29.02
C ASN A 295 16.42 -17.48 28.50
N PRO A 296 16.68 -18.24 27.40
CA PRO A 296 15.93 -18.18 26.12
C PRO A 296 15.87 -19.47 25.25
N GLY A 297 15.04 -19.44 24.20
CA GLY A 297 15.40 -20.03 22.89
C GLY A 297 14.55 -21.19 22.37
N ALA A 298 14.02 -20.97 21.15
CA ALA A 298 13.85 -21.91 20.03
C ALA A 298 12.97 -23.18 20.26
N GLU A 299 12.14 -23.68 19.35
CA GLU A 299 11.79 -23.40 17.96
C GLU A 299 10.62 -24.35 17.61
N ARG A 300 9.65 -23.86 16.82
CA ARG A 300 8.89 -24.56 15.73
C ARG A 300 7.90 -25.71 16.07
N PRO A 301 7.05 -26.15 15.11
CA PRO A 301 6.32 -25.39 14.07
C PRO A 301 4.81 -25.75 14.03
N ASP A 302 4.09 -24.99 13.19
CA ASP A 302 2.68 -25.19 12.76
C ASP A 302 2.44 -26.56 12.09
N PRO A 303 1.17 -26.95 11.89
CA PRO A 303 0.39 -26.45 10.75
C PRO A 303 -0.88 -25.66 11.11
#